data_AF-A0A5C6FXI0-F1
#
_entry.id   AF-A0A5C6FXI0-F1
#
_cell.length_a   1.000
_cell.length_b   1.000
_cell.length_c   1.000
_cell.angle_alpha   90.00
_cell.angle_beta   90.00
_cell.angle_gamma   90.00
#
_symmetry.space_group_name_H-M   'P 1'
#
loop_
_entity.id
_entity.type
_entity.pdbx_description
1 polymer ?
#
loop_
_entity_poly.entity_id
_entity_poly.type
_entity_poly.pdbx_seq_one_letter_code
_entity_poly.pdbx_strand_id
1 'polypeptide(L)'
;MLAYNLIRQVMCDAAMSGKLQPWQVSFKGTMSTLVELLPTLNVISNVDELCEVLFQSCRRQVVGNRPDRYEPRVLKRRAKGYKLMQKPRRDYKPGEA
;
A
#
# COMPACT_ATOMS: atom_id res chain seq x y z
N MET A 1 0.32 -17.88 3.42
CA MET A 1 1.18 -16.67 3.36
C MET A 1 1.75 -16.36 1.96
N LEU A 2 1.63 -17.23 0.96
CA LEU A 2 2.26 -17.02 -0.37
C LEU A 2 1.57 -15.94 -1.23
N ALA A 3 0.25 -16.04 -1.44
CA ALA A 3 -0.49 -15.05 -2.25
C ALA A 3 -0.36 -13.62 -1.73
N TYR A 4 -0.33 -13.45 -0.41
CA TYR A 4 -0.16 -12.15 0.23
C TYR A 4 1.20 -11.52 -0.08
N ASN A 5 2.27 -12.32 0.00
CA ASN A 5 3.62 -11.87 -0.32
C ASN A 5 3.77 -11.59 -1.82
N LEU A 6 3.12 -12.39 -2.68
CA LEU A 6 3.11 -12.16 -4.12
C LEU A 6 2.45 -10.81 -4.46
N ILE A 7 1.28 -10.51 -3.90
CA ILE A 7 0.61 -9.22 -4.12
C ILE A 7 1.51 -8.06 -3.69
N ARG A 8 2.20 -8.19 -2.54
CA ARG A 8 3.13 -7.15 -2.09
C ARG A 8 4.34 -7.00 -3.00
N GLN A 9 4.87 -8.10 -3.54
CA GLN A 9 5.96 -8.02 -4.51
C GLN A 9 5.51 -7.28 -5.77
N VAL A 10 4.33 -7.59 -6.30
CA VAL A 10 3.73 -6.88 -7.44
C VAL A 10 3.56 -5.38 -7.13
N MET A 11 3.11 -5.03 -5.92
CA MET A 11 3.03 -3.63 -5.49
C MET A 11 4.40 -2.95 -5.48
N CYS A 12 5.44 -3.62 -4.97
CA CYS A 12 6.81 -3.11 -4.97
C CYS A 12 7.32 -2.88 -6.39
N ASP A 13 7.15 -3.86 -7.28
CA ASP A 13 7.63 -3.79 -8.66
C ASP A 13 6.89 -2.70 -9.45
N ALA A 14 5.57 -2.58 -9.26
CA ALA A 14 4.78 -1.50 -9.83
C ALA A 14 5.18 -0.11 -9.30
N ALA A 15 5.56 -0.01 -8.03
CA ALA A 15 6.04 1.25 -7.45
C ALA A 15 7.43 1.60 -8.00
N MET A 16 8.35 0.63 -8.08
CA MET A 16 9.71 0.80 -8.61
C MET A 16 9.72 1.15 -10.11
N SER A 17 8.77 0.64 -10.89
CA SER A 17 8.61 1.03 -12.30
C SER A 17 8.06 2.45 -12.49
N GLY A 18 7.66 3.13 -11.41
CA GLY A 18 7.18 4.52 -11.42
C GLY A 18 7.88 5.41 -10.40
N LYS A 19 7.34 6.61 -10.18
CA LYS A 19 7.80 7.54 -9.14
C LYS A 19 6.92 7.45 -7.89
N LEU A 20 6.64 6.23 -7.44
CA LEU A 20 5.77 5.96 -6.28
C LEU A 20 6.53 5.15 -5.23
N GLN A 21 6.10 5.28 -3.98
CA GLN A 21 6.55 4.43 -2.88
C GLN A 21 5.64 3.20 -2.76
N PRO A 22 6.13 2.02 -2.37
CA PRO A 22 5.32 0.80 -2.31
C PRO A 22 4.06 0.91 -1.43
N TRP A 23 4.11 1.67 -0.34
CA TRP A 23 2.96 1.89 0.55
C TRP A 23 1.90 2.85 -0.02
N GLN A 24 2.21 3.56 -1.10
CA GLN A 24 1.24 4.40 -1.81
C GLN A 24 0.35 3.55 -2.73
N VAL A 25 0.78 2.36 -3.13
CA VAL A 25 -0.02 1.46 -3.98
C VAL A 25 -1.10 0.78 -3.14
N SER A 26 -2.34 0.73 -3.63
CA SER A 26 -3.45 0.09 -2.93
C SER A 26 -3.37 -1.42 -3.00
N PHE A 27 -3.20 -2.09 -1.86
CA PHE A 27 -3.24 -3.56 -1.78
C PHE A 27 -4.54 -4.13 -2.35
N LYS A 28 -5.68 -3.56 -1.96
CA LYS A 28 -6.99 -4.03 -2.46
C LYS A 28 -7.14 -3.78 -3.95
N GLY A 29 -6.61 -2.65 -4.42
CA GLY A 29 -6.54 -2.33 -5.84
C GLY A 29 -5.75 -3.38 -6.62
N THR A 30 -4.48 -3.60 -6.25
CA THR A 30 -3.60 -4.61 -6.87
C THR A 30 -4.23 -5.99 -6.88
N MET A 31 -4.87 -6.40 -5.78
CA MET A 31 -5.59 -7.67 -5.73
C MET A 31 -6.73 -7.74 -6.76
N SER A 32 -7.55 -6.68 -6.88
CA SER A 32 -8.65 -6.63 -7.85
C SER A 32 -8.13 -6.72 -9.27
N THR A 33 -7.12 -5.89 -9.59
CA THR A 33 -6.51 -5.84 -10.92
C THR A 33 -5.88 -7.18 -11.30
N LEU A 34 -5.20 -7.87 -10.38
CA LEU A 34 -4.67 -9.21 -10.65
C LEU A 34 -5.78 -10.20 -11.00
N VAL A 35 -6.88 -10.22 -10.25
CA VAL A 35 -8.03 -11.11 -10.50
C VAL A 35 -8.68 -10.79 -11.83
N GLU A 36 -8.85 -9.51 -12.15
CA GLU A 36 -9.42 -9.04 -13.43
C GLU A 36 -8.54 -9.39 -14.63
N LEU A 37 -7.21 -9.46 -14.44
CA LEU A 37 -6.27 -9.85 -15.49
C LEU A 37 -6.20 -11.37 -15.72
N LEU A 38 -6.58 -12.22 -14.76
CA LEU A 38 -6.43 -13.67 -14.88
C LEU A 38 -6.99 -14.26 -16.18
N PRO A 39 -8.18 -13.86 -16.68
CA PRO A 39 -8.71 -14.38 -17.94
C PRO A 39 -7.80 -14.10 -19.15
N THR A 40 -7.06 -12.99 -19.13
CA THR A 40 -6.17 -12.59 -20.24
C THR A 40 -4.93 -13.46 -20.34
N LEU A 41 -4.52 -14.13 -19.26
CA LEU A 41 -3.37 -15.05 -19.26
C LEU A 41 -3.53 -16.22 -20.24
N ASN A 42 -4.77 -16.62 -20.54
CA ASN A 42 -5.04 -17.73 -21.47
C ASN A 42 -4.89 -17.33 -22.95
N VAL A 43 -4.81 -16.03 -23.25
CA VAL A 43 -4.83 -15.49 -24.62
C VAL A 43 -3.58 -14.65 -24.91
N ILE A 44 -2.75 -14.40 -23.89
CA ILE A 44 -1.58 -13.54 -24.02
C ILE A 44 -0.49 -14.22 -24.86
N SER A 45 0.08 -13.47 -25.79
CA SER A 45 1.29 -13.87 -26.54
C SER A 45 2.56 -13.21 -26.01
N ASN A 46 2.43 -12.04 -25.35
CA ASN A 46 3.52 -11.27 -24.80
C ASN A 46 3.29 -10.98 -23.30
N VAL A 47 4.09 -11.61 -22.46
CA VAL A 47 3.99 -11.48 -21.00
C VAL A 47 4.48 -10.12 -20.51
N ASP A 48 5.49 -9.54 -21.16
CA ASP A 48 6.07 -8.26 -20.74
C ASP A 48 5.06 -7.11 -20.91
N GLU A 49 4.30 -7.12 -22.00
CA GLU A 49 3.24 -6.15 -22.25
C GLU A 49 2.11 -6.27 -21.19
N LEU A 50 1.75 -7.49 -20.83
CA LEU A 50 0.77 -7.73 -19.77
C LEU A 50 1.25 -7.22 -18.41
N CYS A 51 2.51 -7.47 -18.06
CA CYS A 51 3.13 -6.96 -16.85
C CYS A 51 3.13 -5.43 -16.82
N GLU A 52 3.43 -4.77 -17.93
CA GLU A 52 3.38 -3.30 -18.01
C GLU A 52 1.95 -2.77 -17.81
N VAL A 53 0.94 -3.39 -18.43
CA VAL A 53 -0.48 -3.03 -18.22
C VAL A 53 -0.91 -3.23 -16.77
N LEU A 54 -0.48 -4.33 -16.14
CA LEU A 54 -0.71 -4.60 -14.72
C LEU A 54 -0.09 -3.51 -13.84
N PHE A 55 1.19 -3.18 -14.07
CA PHE A 55 1.90 -2.17 -13.29
C PHE A 55 1.32 -0.78 -13.49
N GLN A 56 0.95 -0.40 -14.72
CA GLN A 56 0.24 0.85 -14.98
C GLN A 56 -1.09 0.94 -14.23
N SER A 57 -1.87 -0.14 -14.21
CA SER A 57 -3.14 -0.20 -13.51
C SER A 57 -2.96 -0.09 -11.99
N CYS A 58 -1.98 -0.80 -11.43
CA CYS A 58 -1.63 -0.71 -10.00
C CYS A 58 -1.18 0.71 -9.61
N ARG A 59 -0.34 1.36 -10.42
CA ARG A 59 0.14 2.73 -10.18
C ARG A 59 -0.98 3.77 -10.15
N ARG A 60 -2.08 3.55 -10.87
CA ARG A 60 -3.25 4.45 -10.86
C ARG A 60 -4.08 4.34 -9.57
N GLN A 61 -4.00 3.21 -8.87
CA GLN A 61 -4.78 2.95 -7.66
C GLN A 61 -3.99 3.31 -6.41
N VAL A 62 -3.78 4.60 -6.21
CA VAL A 62 -3.03 5.12 -5.06
C VAL A 62 -3.92 5.23 -3.82
N VAL A 63 -3.41 4.82 -2.66
CA VAL A 63 -4.07 5.03 -1.38
C VAL A 63 -4.11 6.55 -1.09
N GLY A 64 -5.30 7.09 -0.89
CA GLY A 64 -5.48 8.50 -0.63
C GLY A 64 -4.75 8.97 0.64
N ASN A 65 -4.16 10.17 0.58
CA ASN A 65 -3.61 10.83 1.76
C ASN A 65 -4.75 11.20 2.71
N ARG A 66 -4.74 10.64 3.92
CA ARG A 66 -5.73 10.88 4.98
C ARG A 66 -5.03 11.50 6.19
N PRO A 67 -4.60 12.76 6.08
CA PRO A 67 -3.83 13.42 7.14
C PRO A 67 -4.67 13.57 8.42
N ASP A 68 -6.00 13.58 8.27
CA ASP A 68 -7.00 13.59 9.34
C ASP A 68 -7.04 12.29 10.17
N ARG A 69 -6.45 11.19 9.68
CA ARG A 69 -6.49 9.86 10.34
C ARG A 69 -5.14 9.40 10.86
N TYR A 70 -4.26 10.33 11.20
CA TYR A 70 -3.05 9.98 11.94
C TYR A 70 -3.37 9.82 13.43
N GLU A 71 -3.34 8.58 13.92
CA GLU A 71 -3.51 8.26 15.35
C GLU A 71 -2.13 7.93 15.96
N PRO A 72 -1.53 8.82 16.79
CA PRO A 72 -0.21 8.61 17.36
C PRO A 72 -0.21 7.43 18.35
N ARG A 73 0.85 6.60 18.31
CA ARG A 73 0.99 5.42 19.19
C ARG A 73 1.50 5.79 20.59
N VAL A 74 0.70 6.57 21.32
CA VAL A 74 1.00 7.04 22.68
C VAL A 74 -0.11 6.69 23.68
N LEU A 75 0.22 6.58 24.97
CA LEU A 75 -0.71 6.21 26.04
C LEU A 75 -1.09 7.40 26.91
N LYS A 76 -2.37 7.48 27.34
CA LYS A 76 -2.80 8.50 28.32
C LYS A 76 -2.32 8.21 29.74
N ARG A 77 -2.27 6.93 30.15
CA ARG A 77 -1.85 6.47 31.49
C ARG A 77 -1.15 5.10 31.37
N ARG A 78 -0.27 4.75 32.32
CA ARG A 78 0.70 3.65 32.15
C ARG A 78 0.10 2.25 32.43
N ALA A 79 0.25 1.36 31.44
CA ALA A 79 0.28 -0.10 31.62
C ALA A 79 1.15 -0.86 30.57
N LYS A 80 1.66 -0.21 29.50
CA LYS A 80 2.43 -0.84 28.40
C LYS A 80 3.62 0.04 27.97
N GLY A 81 4.59 -0.53 27.23
CA GLY A 81 5.85 0.11 26.80
C GLY A 81 5.77 1.17 25.69
N TYR A 82 4.62 1.82 25.49
CA TYR A 82 4.50 2.95 24.56
C TYR A 82 4.81 4.27 25.28
N LYS A 83 5.24 5.30 24.54
CA LYS A 83 5.47 6.64 25.09
C LYS A 83 4.16 7.22 25.67
N LEU A 84 4.29 8.08 26.69
CA LEU A 84 3.14 8.78 27.28
C LEU A 84 2.70 9.95 26.39
N MET A 85 1.40 10.22 26.36
CA MET A 85 0.80 11.33 25.64
C MET A 85 1.12 12.65 26.34
N GLN A 86 2.01 13.47 25.76
CA GLN A 86 2.44 14.77 26.31
C GLN A 86 1.65 15.97 25.76
N LYS A 87 0.95 15.80 24.65
CA LYS A 87 0.10 16.81 24.00
C LYS A 87 -1.21 16.19 23.49
N PRO A 88 -2.25 16.98 23.17
CA PRO A 88 -3.46 16.48 22.51
C PRO A 88 -3.16 15.69 21.23
N ARG A 89 -3.97 14.66 20.94
CA ARG A 89 -3.77 13.76 19.77
C ARG A 89 -3.64 14.49 18.44
N ARG A 90 -4.48 15.51 18.24
CA ARG A 90 -4.53 16.32 17.01
C ARG A 90 -3.23 17.10 16.74
N ASP A 91 -2.37 17.25 17.75
CA ASP A 91 -1.13 18.04 17.64
C ASP A 91 0.09 17.16 17.29
N TYR A 92 -0.07 15.84 17.18
CA TYR A 92 1.02 14.96 16.72
C TYR A 92 1.06 14.89 15.19
N LYS A 93 2.28 14.88 14.65
CA LYS A 93 2.54 14.62 13.23
C LYS A 93 3.05 13.20 13.00
N PRO A 94 2.81 12.61 11.82
CA PRO A 94 3.42 11.34 11.43
C PRO A 94 4.93 11.32 11.70
N GLY A 95 5.38 10.35 12.51
CA GLY A 95 6.80 10.17 12.87
C GLY A 95 7.24 10.80 14.20
N GLU A 96 6.38 11.56 14.89
CA GLU A 96 6.73 12.18 16.18
C GLU A 96 6.51 11.27 17.40
N ALA A 97 5.57 10.32 17.31
CA ALA A 97 5.15 9.45 18.40
C ALA A 97 6.16 8.34 18.73
#